data_AF-A0A914PE71-F1
#
_entry.id   AF-A0A914PE71-F1
#
_cell.length_a   1.000
_cell.length_b   1.000
_cell.length_c   1.000
_cell.angle_alpha   90.00
_cell.angle_beta   90.00
_cell.angle_gamma   90.00
#
_symmetry.space_group_name_H-M   'P 1'
#
loop_
_entity.id
_entity.type
_entity.pdbx_description
1 polymer ?
#
loop_
_entity_poly.entity_id
_entity_poly.type
_entity_poly.pdbx_seq_one_letter_code
_entity_poly.pdbx_strand_id
1 'polypeptide(L)'
;MSLYDVSVHEAGLTEMKHFDKAFRNAYISPPWQTSKITHHQRWNPYTIEGGSTLAIAGENFAIVATDTRMSQHEVNVMNREAEKVHDL
;
A
#
# COMPACT_ATOMS: atom_id res chain seq x y z
N MET A 1 5.64 -13.40 -52.45
CA MET A 1 5.37 -13.25 -51.01
C MET A 1 5.24 -11.75 -50.75
N SER A 2 4.05 -11.29 -50.36
CA SER A 2 3.68 -9.86 -50.36
C SER A 2 4.41 -9.09 -49.26
N LEU A 3 4.96 -7.92 -49.58
CA LEU A 3 5.70 -7.04 -48.64
C LEU A 3 4.87 -6.65 -47.40
N TYR A 4 3.53 -6.66 -47.51
CA TYR A 4 2.62 -6.43 -46.39
C TYR A 4 2.72 -7.51 -45.31
N ASP A 5 2.91 -8.77 -45.69
CA ASP A 5 2.90 -9.93 -44.78
C ASP A 5 4.15 -9.94 -43.86
N VAL A 6 5.29 -9.51 -44.41
CA VAL A 6 6.55 -9.33 -43.67
C VAL A 6 6.42 -8.24 -42.60
N SER A 7 5.78 -7.12 -42.94
CA SER A 7 5.62 -5.98 -42.02
C SER A 7 4.73 -6.29 -40.81
N VAL A 8 3.66 -7.08 -41.01
CA VAL A 8 2.74 -7.51 -39.93
C VAL A 8 3.45 -8.50 -39.00
N HIS A 9 4.27 -9.39 -39.56
CA HIS A 9 5.09 -10.32 -38.77
C HIS A 9 6.14 -9.58 -37.92
N GLU A 10 6.81 -8.58 -38.48
CA GLU A 10 7.79 -7.75 -37.75
C GLU A 10 7.15 -6.91 -36.63
N ALA A 11 5.96 -6.35 -36.88
CA ALA A 11 5.18 -5.66 -35.85
C ALA A 11 4.81 -6.61 -34.70
N GLY A 12 4.32 -7.82 -35.01
CA GLY A 12 3.99 -8.84 -34.00
C GLY A 12 5.19 -9.27 -33.16
N LEU A 13 6.37 -9.44 -33.77
CA LEU A 13 7.61 -9.74 -33.05
C LEU A 13 8.05 -8.59 -32.14
N THR A 14 7.80 -7.35 -32.54
CA THR A 14 8.13 -6.16 -31.76
C THR A 14 7.24 -6.07 -30.52
N GLU A 15 5.93 -6.24 -30.69
CA GLU A 15 4.97 -6.29 -29.57
C GLU A 15 5.27 -7.43 -28.59
N MET A 16 5.65 -8.61 -29.09
CA MET A 16 6.02 -9.75 -28.24
C MET A 16 7.26 -9.46 -27.38
N LYS A 17 8.25 -8.74 -27.92
CA LYS A 17 9.44 -8.30 -27.17
C LYS A 17 9.08 -7.24 -26.11
N HIS A 18 8.17 -6.33 -26.43
CA HIS A 18 7.68 -5.34 -25.47
C HIS A 18 6.93 -6.00 -24.32
N PHE A 19 6.08 -6.98 -24.63
CA PHE A 19 5.37 -7.78 -23.63
C PHE A 19 6.32 -8.56 -22.72
N ASP A 20 7.30 -9.29 -23.28
CA ASP A 20 8.29 -10.05 -22.51
C ASP A 20 9.12 -9.13 -21.59
N LYS A 21 9.50 -7.95 -22.09
CA LYS A 21 10.20 -6.93 -21.29
C LYS A 21 9.32 -6.40 -20.15
N ALA A 22 8.07 -6.06 -20.43
CA ALA A 22 7.13 -5.58 -19.41
C ALA A 22 6.86 -6.65 -18.34
N PHE A 23 6.71 -7.91 -18.76
CA PHE A 23 6.50 -9.05 -17.86
C PHE A 23 7.72 -9.29 -16.96
N ARG A 24 8.94 -9.28 -17.53
CA ARG A 24 10.18 -9.37 -16.73
C ARG A 24 10.30 -8.23 -15.74
N ASN A 25 9.98 -7.00 -16.14
CA ASN A 25 10.02 -5.84 -15.26
C ASN A 25 9.03 -5.99 -14.08
N ALA A 26 7.80 -6.45 -14.34
CA ALA A 26 6.81 -6.70 -13.31
C ALA A 26 7.22 -7.83 -12.35
N TYR A 27 7.93 -8.85 -12.85
CA TYR A 27 8.46 -9.94 -12.03
C TYR A 27 9.65 -9.50 -11.16
N ILE A 28 10.56 -8.70 -11.71
CA ILE A 28 11.77 -8.25 -11.01
C ILE A 28 11.48 -7.09 -10.03
N SER A 29 10.55 -6.20 -10.39
CA SER A 29 10.16 -5.04 -9.61
C SER A 29 8.63 -4.89 -9.62
N PRO A 30 7.91 -5.73 -8.86
CA PRO A 30 6.48 -5.63 -8.79
C PRO A 30 6.05 -4.24 -8.30
N PRO A 31 4.97 -3.64 -8.84
CA PRO A 31 4.50 -2.33 -8.39
C PRO A 31 4.06 -2.31 -6.92
N TRP A 32 3.75 -3.48 -6.32
CA TRP A 32 3.49 -3.63 -4.89
C TRP A 32 4.76 -3.82 -4.05
N GLN A 33 5.90 -4.08 -4.69
CA GLN A 33 7.20 -4.13 -4.05
C GLN A 33 7.77 -2.72 -4.00
N THR A 34 7.18 -1.90 -3.11
CA THR A 34 7.71 -0.58 -2.76
C THR A 34 9.20 -0.67 -2.45
N SER A 35 9.96 0.36 -2.86
CA SER A 35 11.38 0.53 -2.52
C SER A 35 11.58 0.12 -1.06
N LYS A 36 12.42 -0.89 -0.80
CA LYS A 36 12.79 -1.32 0.55
C LYS A 36 13.00 -0.05 1.38
N ILE A 37 12.04 0.27 2.25
CA ILE A 37 12.25 1.26 3.28
C ILE A 37 13.44 0.68 4.02
N THR A 38 14.59 1.33 3.90
CA THR A 38 15.75 0.94 4.66
C THR A 38 15.39 1.35 6.08
N HIS A 39 14.75 0.42 6.80
CA HIS A 39 14.65 0.49 8.23
C HIS A 39 16.11 0.48 8.68
N HIS A 40 16.64 1.66 9.00
CA HIS A 40 17.88 1.77 9.70
C HIS A 40 17.75 0.81 10.89
N GLN A 41 18.59 -0.23 10.95
CA GLN A 41 18.59 -1.20 12.06
C GLN A 41 19.14 -0.54 13.32
N ARG A 42 18.44 0.48 13.77
CA ARG A 42 18.63 1.18 15.01
C ARG A 42 17.33 1.01 15.77
N TRP A 43 17.45 0.88 17.08
CA TRP A 43 16.28 0.86 17.93
C TRP A 43 15.50 2.17 17.75
N ASN A 44 14.18 2.05 17.51
CA ASN A 44 13.26 3.18 17.43
C ASN A 44 12.29 3.07 18.63
N PRO A 45 12.21 4.09 19.49
CA PRO A 45 11.26 4.09 20.61
C PRO A 45 9.78 4.19 20.17
N TYR A 46 9.50 4.50 18.91
CA TYR A 46 8.14 4.78 18.44
C TYR A 46 7.64 3.77 17.42
N THR A 47 6.32 3.58 17.41
CA THR A 47 5.58 2.76 16.46
C THR A 47 4.35 3.52 15.98
N ILE A 48 3.85 3.17 14.78
CA ILE A 48 2.63 3.75 14.21
C ILE A 48 1.57 2.65 14.23
N GLU A 49 0.56 2.85 15.08
CA GLU A 49 -0.51 1.88 15.31
C GLU A 49 -1.80 2.18 14.53
N GLY A 50 -1.79 3.29 13.80
CA GLY A 50 -2.89 3.77 12.99
C GLY A 50 -4.12 4.15 13.82
N GLY A 51 -5.28 4.08 13.15
CA GLY A 51 -6.56 4.50 13.70
C GLY A 51 -6.83 5.99 13.55
N SER A 52 -8.02 6.40 13.95
CA SER A 52 -8.48 7.79 13.81
C SER A 52 -9.49 8.12 14.89
N THR A 53 -9.41 9.35 15.40
CA THR A 53 -10.29 9.87 16.43
C THR A 53 -11.05 11.08 15.91
N LEU A 54 -12.35 11.11 16.19
CA LEU A 54 -13.26 12.20 15.87
C LEU A 54 -13.83 12.77 17.17
N ALA A 55 -13.89 14.09 17.27
CA ALA A 55 -14.54 14.79 18.36
C ALA A 55 -15.54 15.82 17.82
N ILE A 56 -16.71 15.90 18.45
CA ILE A 56 -17.77 16.87 18.12
C ILE A 56 -18.19 17.57 19.42
N ALA A 57 -18.17 18.90 19.41
CA ALA A 57 -18.69 19.73 20.48
C ALA A 57 -20.10 20.21 20.13
N GLY A 58 -21.06 19.88 20.99
CA GLY A 58 -22.39 20.48 21.00
C GLY A 58 -22.43 21.71 21.90
N GLU A 59 -23.62 22.28 22.10
CA GLU A 59 -23.80 23.48 22.94
C GLU A 59 -23.43 23.23 24.41
N ASN A 60 -23.80 22.06 24.95
CA ASN A 60 -23.60 21.69 26.36
C ASN A 60 -23.06 20.25 26.54
N PHE A 61 -22.46 19.67 25.49
CA PHE A 61 -21.90 18.32 25.54
C PHE A 61 -20.75 18.17 24.55
N ALA A 62 -19.92 17.15 24.76
CA ALA A 62 -18.91 16.73 23.80
C ALA A 62 -19.00 15.22 23.58
N ILE A 63 -18.78 14.80 22.35
CA ILE A 63 -18.68 13.38 21.98
C ILE A 63 -17.29 13.17 21.41
N VAL A 64 -16.57 12.17 21.93
CA VAL A 64 -15.29 11.72 21.40
C VAL A 64 -15.45 10.25 21.01
N ALA A 65 -15.14 9.93 19.77
CA ALA A 65 -15.20 8.59 19.23
C ALA A 65 -13.88 8.23 18.56
N THR A 66 -13.45 6.98 18.73
CA THR A 66 -12.22 6.45 18.14
C THR A 66 -12.50 5.07 17.55
N ASP A 67 -11.71 4.67 16.56
CA ASP A 67 -11.76 3.30 16.07
C ASP A 67 -11.07 2.34 17.06
N THR A 68 -11.58 1.11 17.17
CA THR A 68 -11.04 0.10 18.09
C THR A 68 -9.92 -0.74 17.48
N ARG A 69 -9.54 -0.49 16.23
CA ARG A 69 -8.51 -1.26 15.53
C ARG A 69 -7.11 -0.76 15.87
N MET A 70 -6.22 -1.66 16.22
CA MET A 70 -4.79 -1.41 16.36
C MET A 70 -4.01 -2.18 15.29
N SER A 71 -3.22 -1.47 14.49
CA SER A 71 -2.51 -2.05 13.35
C SER A 71 -1.02 -1.71 13.33
N GLN A 72 -0.18 -2.72 13.21
CA GLN A 72 1.25 -2.54 13.04
C GLN A 72 1.59 -2.26 11.56
N HIS A 73 2.26 -1.13 11.31
CA HIS A 73 2.71 -0.70 9.97
C HIS A 73 1.59 -0.75 8.91
N GLU A 74 0.35 -0.42 9.31
CA GLU A 74 -0.87 -0.35 8.49
C GLU A 74 -1.34 -1.67 7.83
N VAL A 75 -0.49 -2.69 7.74
CA VAL A 75 -0.77 -3.95 7.05
C VAL A 75 -1.26 -5.06 7.97
N ASN A 76 -0.80 -5.07 9.23
CA ASN A 76 -1.10 -6.15 10.16
C ASN A 76 -2.02 -5.67 11.29
N VAL A 77 -3.15 -6.35 11.52
CA VAL A 77 -4.06 -6.02 12.62
C VAL A 77 -3.66 -6.81 13.85
N MET A 78 -3.21 -6.12 14.90
CA MET A 78 -2.79 -6.75 16.16
C MET A 78 -3.97 -6.96 17.11
N ASN A 79 -4.86 -5.97 17.20
CA ASN A 79 -6.07 -6.05 18.02
C ASN A 79 -7.23 -5.35 17.30
N ARG A 80 -8.43 -5.92 17.39
CA ARG A 80 -9.66 -5.37 16.79
C ARG A 80 -10.52 -4.61 17.79
N GLU A 81 -10.25 -4.79 19.08
CA GLU A 81 -11.03 -4.28 20.21
C GLU A 81 -10.11 -3.56 21.20
N ALA A 82 -9.17 -2.77 20.70
CA ALA A 82 -8.32 -1.93 21.51
C ALA A 82 -9.06 -0.64 21.90
N GLU A 83 -9.29 -0.45 23.20
CA GLU A 83 -9.83 0.80 23.74
C GLU A 83 -8.75 1.90 23.70
N LYS A 84 -9.09 3.07 23.15
CA LYS A 84 -8.17 4.23 23.03
C LYS A 84 -8.70 5.53 23.64
N VAL A 85 -9.94 5.52 24.14
CA VAL A 85 -10.55 6.64 24.87
C VAL A 85 -10.59 6.24 26.33
N HIS A 86 -10.15 7.13 27.21
CA HIS A 86 -10.10 6.88 28.65
C HIS A 86 -10.71 8.06 29.39
N ASP A 87 -11.50 7.76 30.41
CA ASP A 87 -11.94 8.76 31.39
C ASP A 87 -10.74 9.16 32.26
N LEU A 88 -10.63 10.47 32.55
CA LEU A 88 -9.53 11.06 33.32
C LEU A 88 -9.86 11.23 34.80
#